data_AF-A0A7S2VYL3-F1
#
_entry.id   AF-A0A7S2VYL3-F1
#
_cell.length_a   1.000
_cell.length_b   1.000
_cell.length_c   1.000
_cell.angle_alpha   90.00
_cell.angle_beta   90.00
_cell.angle_gamma   90.00
#
_symmetry.space_group_name_H-M   'P 1'
#
loop_
_entity.id
_entity.type
_entity.pdbx_description
1 polymer ?
#
loop_
_entity_poly.entity_id
_entity_poly.type
_entity_poly.pdbx_seq_one_letter_code
_entity_poly.pdbx_strand_id
1 'polypeptide(L)'
;SSSSSSSQFAMTSKLPACLIAGGETTVTLNHSCQGKGGRNQELALQAAVDLYEQQQPSSTQITLASIGTDGTDGPTDAAGAIVDGCTIHNEESYQQAQTALQTHNAYPYLKQHSALIQTGPTGTNVADLCVILIHPKEKSNS
;
A
#
# COMPACT_ATOMS: atom_id res chain seq x y z
N SER A 1 -13.61 25.08 -5.21
CA SER A 1 -13.73 24.28 -6.45
C SER A 1 -12.32 24.09 -7.00
N SER A 2 -11.69 22.98 -6.61
CA SER A 2 -10.32 22.64 -7.01
C SER A 2 -10.38 21.23 -7.55
N SER A 3 -10.70 21.10 -8.83
CA SER A 3 -10.73 19.82 -9.54
C SER A 3 -9.29 19.39 -9.82
N SER A 4 -8.74 18.57 -8.93
CA SER A 4 -7.48 17.85 -9.17
C SER A 4 -7.71 16.86 -10.31
N SER A 5 -7.11 17.12 -11.46
CA SER A 5 -7.18 16.25 -12.63
C SER A 5 -6.27 15.03 -12.40
N SER A 6 -6.87 13.92 -11.97
CA SER A 6 -6.20 12.62 -11.94
C SER A 6 -5.92 12.20 -13.39
N SER A 7 -4.66 12.20 -13.81
CA SER A 7 -4.27 11.72 -15.13
C SER A 7 -4.41 10.21 -15.15
N GLN A 8 -5.44 9.71 -15.85
CA GLN A 8 -5.72 8.27 -15.95
C GLN A 8 -4.82 7.66 -17.04
N PHE A 9 -3.72 7.03 -16.64
CA PHE A 9 -2.90 6.23 -17.56
C PHE A 9 -3.60 4.89 -17.82
N ALA A 10 -4.20 4.73 -19.01
CA ALA A 10 -4.73 3.46 -19.46
C ALA A 10 -3.56 2.57 -19.92
N MET A 11 -3.12 1.63 -19.06
CA MET A 11 -2.22 0.57 -19.48
C MET A 11 -3.02 -0.58 -20.10
N THR A 12 -2.76 -0.87 -21.37
CA THR A 12 -3.34 -1.99 -22.12
C THR A 12 -2.53 -3.27 -21.91
N SER A 13 -2.40 -3.74 -20.67
CA SER A 13 -1.78 -5.04 -20.37
C SER A 13 -2.82 -6.16 -20.46
N LYS A 14 -2.48 -7.30 -21.09
CA LYS A 14 -3.23 -8.54 -20.89
C LYS A 14 -3.05 -8.99 -19.44
N LEU A 15 -4.09 -9.57 -18.85
CA LEU A 15 -4.01 -10.17 -17.52
C LEU A 15 -3.50 -11.63 -17.63
N PRO A 16 -2.74 -12.12 -16.63
CA PRO A 16 -2.25 -11.42 -15.43
C PRO A 16 -1.16 -10.40 -15.76
N ALA A 17 -1.09 -9.33 -14.96
CA ALA A 17 -0.12 -8.24 -15.14
C ALA A 17 0.66 -7.97 -13.84
N CYS A 18 1.92 -7.54 -13.99
CA CYS A 18 2.78 -7.09 -12.90
C CYS A 18 3.35 -5.73 -13.28
N LEU A 19 3.01 -4.70 -12.52
CA LEU A 19 3.61 -3.37 -12.63
C LEU A 19 4.70 -3.24 -11.59
N ILE A 20 5.87 -2.77 -12.03
CA ILE A 20 7.01 -2.55 -11.14
C ILE A 20 7.43 -1.09 -11.30
N ALA A 21 7.52 -0.39 -10.17
CA ALA A 21 8.04 0.96 -10.08
C ALA A 21 9.14 1.01 -9.03
N GLY A 22 10.19 1.79 -9.30
CA GLY A 22 11.26 2.06 -8.35
C GLY A 22 11.52 3.55 -8.25
N GLY A 23 11.93 4.01 -7.09
CA GLY A 23 12.20 5.43 -6.86
C GLY A 23 12.54 5.70 -5.41
N GLU A 24 12.75 6.98 -5.08
CA GLU A 24 12.93 7.42 -3.71
C GLU A 24 11.65 8.14 -3.27
N THR A 25 10.82 7.47 -2.48
CA THR A 25 9.56 8.04 -2.00
C THR A 25 9.84 8.94 -0.79
N THR A 26 9.02 9.96 -0.55
CA THR A 26 9.16 10.81 0.65
C THR A 26 7.78 11.02 1.26
N VAL A 27 7.68 10.96 2.59
CA VAL A 27 6.50 11.41 3.34
C VAL A 27 6.81 12.75 3.97
N THR A 28 5.89 13.70 3.83
CA THR A 28 6.00 15.00 4.47
C THR A 28 5.40 14.92 5.86
N LEU A 29 6.26 14.92 6.87
CA LEU A 29 5.84 14.96 8.27
C LEU A 29 5.87 16.39 8.80
N ASN A 30 4.83 16.75 9.55
CA ASN A 30 4.87 17.93 10.41
C ASN A 30 5.74 17.62 11.64
N HIS A 31 6.50 18.60 12.14
CA HIS A 31 7.41 18.41 13.29
C HIS A 31 6.74 17.91 14.58
N SER A 32 5.41 18.00 14.68
CA SER A 32 4.60 17.51 15.80
C SER A 32 4.02 16.11 15.59
N CYS A 33 4.32 15.44 14.46
CA CYS A 33 3.80 14.12 14.18
C CYS A 33 4.41 13.06 15.11
N GLN A 34 3.55 12.33 15.82
CA GLN A 34 3.94 11.24 16.74
C GLN A 34 3.58 9.85 16.21
N GLY A 35 3.05 9.77 14.97
CA GLY A 35 2.67 8.52 14.34
C GLY A 35 3.87 7.60 14.09
N LYS A 36 3.62 6.30 14.09
CA LYS A 36 4.60 5.28 13.73
C LYS A 36 4.26 4.71 12.35
N GLY A 37 5.20 4.80 11.42
CA GLY A 37 5.05 4.34 10.06
C GLY A 37 6.24 4.74 9.20
N GLY A 38 6.12 4.52 7.91
CA GLY A 38 7.10 4.93 6.91
C GLY A 38 6.43 5.13 5.55
N ARG A 39 7.21 5.60 4.59
CA ARG A 39 6.74 5.97 3.25
C ARG A 39 6.12 4.79 2.50
N ASN A 40 6.72 3.61 2.62
CA ASN A 40 6.24 2.41 1.94
C ASN A 40 4.97 1.87 2.61
N GLN A 41 4.91 1.93 3.94
CA GLN A 41 3.72 1.59 4.72
C GLN A 41 2.54 2.51 4.41
N GLU A 42 2.76 3.83 4.32
CA GLU A 42 1.71 4.78 3.96
C GLU A 42 1.21 4.57 2.53
N LEU A 43 2.12 4.35 1.57
CA LEU A 43 1.73 4.05 0.19
C LEU A 43 0.86 2.79 0.11
N ALA A 44 1.26 1.72 0.80
CA ALA A 44 0.49 0.49 0.85
C ALA A 44 -0.88 0.69 1.52
N LEU A 45 -0.94 1.40 2.66
CA LEU A 45 -2.21 1.65 3.34
C LEU A 45 -3.16 2.52 2.50
N GLN A 46 -2.65 3.53 1.81
CA GLN A 46 -3.44 4.34 0.88
C GLN A 46 -3.98 3.48 -0.28
N ALA A 47 -3.17 2.56 -0.83
CA ALA A 47 -3.65 1.65 -1.85
C ALA A 47 -4.78 0.73 -1.35
N ALA A 48 -4.71 0.26 -0.11
CA ALA A 48 -5.79 -0.53 0.49
C ALA A 48 -7.09 0.28 0.64
N VAL A 49 -6.98 1.56 1.02
CA VAL A 49 -8.09 2.53 1.05
C VAL A 49 -8.71 2.69 -0.35
N ASP A 50 -7.89 2.92 -1.37
CA ASP A 50 -8.36 3.09 -2.75
C ASP A 50 -9.06 1.82 -3.27
N LEU A 51 -8.53 0.62 -2.96
CA LEU A 51 -9.16 -0.65 -3.35
C LEU A 51 -10.53 -0.85 -2.70
N TYR A 52 -10.70 -0.42 -1.45
CA TYR A 52 -11.97 -0.46 -0.74
C TYR A 52 -12.98 0.55 -1.32
N GLU A 53 -12.58 1.81 -1.48
CA GLU A 53 -13.44 2.88 -2.00
C GLU A 53 -13.92 2.60 -3.43
N GLN A 54 -13.03 2.08 -4.29
CA GLN A 54 -13.34 1.78 -5.68
C GLN A 54 -14.04 0.42 -5.87
N GLN A 55 -14.33 -0.31 -4.79
CA GLN A 55 -14.93 -1.65 -4.80
C GLN A 55 -14.24 -2.55 -5.84
N GLN A 56 -12.96 -2.86 -5.59
CA GLN A 56 -12.09 -3.64 -6.48
C GLN A 56 -12.86 -4.58 -7.42
N PRO A 57 -12.65 -4.51 -8.75
CA PRO A 57 -13.46 -5.23 -9.71
C PRO A 57 -13.58 -6.72 -9.37
N SER A 58 -14.80 -7.25 -9.37
CA SER A 58 -15.07 -8.65 -8.99
C SER A 58 -14.36 -9.67 -9.88
N SER A 59 -13.95 -9.27 -11.09
CA SER A 59 -13.20 -10.08 -12.04
C SER A 59 -11.69 -10.12 -11.80
N THR A 60 -11.15 -9.32 -10.88
CA THR A 60 -9.71 -9.21 -10.64
C THR A 60 -9.35 -9.19 -9.16
N GLN A 61 -8.17 -9.69 -8.84
CA GLN A 61 -7.49 -9.52 -7.57
C GLN A 61 -6.29 -8.60 -7.76
N ILE A 62 -6.24 -7.53 -6.97
CA ILE A 62 -5.12 -6.57 -6.96
C ILE A 62 -4.38 -6.73 -5.64
N THR A 63 -3.06 -6.86 -5.73
CA THR A 63 -2.16 -6.89 -4.57
C THR A 63 -1.05 -5.88 -4.82
N LEU A 64 -0.75 -5.06 -3.82
CA LEU A 64 0.33 -4.08 -3.88
C LEU A 64 1.31 -4.35 -2.74
N ALA A 65 2.60 -4.38 -3.07
CA ALA A 65 3.68 -4.36 -2.08
C ALA A 65 4.58 -3.16 -2.33
N SER A 66 4.91 -2.41 -1.26
CA SER A 66 5.92 -1.36 -1.30
C SER A 66 6.97 -1.65 -0.24
N ILE A 67 8.24 -1.60 -0.60
CA ILE A 67 9.37 -1.93 0.29
C ILE A 67 10.56 -0.99 0.10
N GLY A 68 11.19 -0.59 1.21
CA GLY A 68 12.53 -0.05 1.26
C GLY A 68 13.55 -1.17 1.11
N THR A 69 14.47 -1.02 0.15
CA THR A 69 15.43 -2.10 -0.17
C THR A 69 16.50 -2.30 0.90
N ASP A 70 16.67 -1.35 1.82
CA ASP A 70 17.52 -1.47 3.01
C ASP A 70 16.91 -2.31 4.14
N GLY A 71 15.66 -2.72 3.98
CA GLY A 71 14.93 -3.52 4.95
C GLY A 71 14.28 -2.70 6.06
N THR A 72 14.24 -1.38 5.92
CA THR A 72 13.64 -0.46 6.89
C THR A 72 12.70 0.53 6.20
N ASP A 73 11.67 0.97 6.92
CA ASP A 73 10.73 1.98 6.47
C ASP A 73 10.27 2.83 7.66
N GLY A 74 10.76 4.07 7.71
CA GLY A 74 10.60 4.96 8.86
C GLY A 74 11.23 4.40 10.16
N PRO A 75 10.85 4.92 11.35
CA PRO A 75 11.33 4.42 12.64
C PRO A 75 10.63 3.10 13.04
N THR A 76 10.70 2.09 12.19
CA THR A 76 10.03 0.79 12.37
C THR A 76 10.96 -0.40 12.11
N ASP A 77 10.50 -1.60 12.46
CA ASP A 77 11.17 -2.88 12.17
C ASP A 77 10.64 -3.56 10.89
N ALA A 78 9.88 -2.82 10.07
CA ALA A 78 9.35 -3.27 8.80
C ALA A 78 10.10 -2.60 7.65
N ALA A 79 10.25 -3.31 6.54
CA ALA A 79 10.74 -2.78 5.28
C ALA A 79 9.64 -2.06 4.49
N GLY A 80 8.37 -2.27 4.86
CA GLY A 80 7.22 -1.77 4.13
C GLY A 80 6.00 -2.63 4.41
N ALA A 81 5.11 -2.75 3.43
CA ALA A 81 3.87 -3.51 3.58
C ALA A 81 3.35 -4.10 2.25
N ILE A 82 2.53 -5.13 2.38
CA ILE A 82 1.77 -5.78 1.32
C ILE A 82 0.28 -5.74 1.66
N VAL A 83 -0.53 -5.29 0.72
CA VAL A 83 -1.98 -5.14 0.87
C VAL A 83 -2.72 -5.66 -0.35
N ASP A 84 -3.99 -5.94 -0.16
CA ASP A 84 -4.93 -6.35 -1.21
C ASP A 84 -6.36 -5.88 -0.88
N GLY A 85 -7.33 -6.22 -1.73
CA GLY A 85 -8.73 -5.91 -1.53
C GLY A 85 -9.40 -6.57 -0.32
N CYS A 86 -8.70 -7.39 0.45
CA CYS A 86 -9.19 -7.98 1.70
C CYS A 86 -8.57 -7.34 2.95
N THR A 87 -7.55 -6.47 2.78
CA THR A 87 -6.90 -5.77 3.88
C THR A 87 -7.91 -4.89 4.64
N ILE A 88 -8.75 -4.15 3.94
CA ILE A 88 -9.88 -3.43 4.53
C ILE A 88 -11.15 -4.25 4.29
N HIS A 89 -11.73 -4.80 5.35
CA HIS A 89 -12.80 -5.80 5.24
C HIS A 89 -14.19 -5.26 5.60
N ASN A 90 -14.28 -4.09 6.23
CA ASN A 90 -15.54 -3.42 6.58
C ASN A 90 -15.32 -1.91 6.83
N GLU A 91 -16.42 -1.20 7.07
CA GLU A 91 -16.43 0.24 7.29
C GLU A 91 -15.65 0.69 8.54
N GLU A 92 -15.64 -0.12 9.60
CA GLU A 92 -14.85 0.18 10.81
C GLU A 92 -13.35 0.12 10.51
N SER A 93 -12.91 -0.94 9.82
CA SER A 93 -11.54 -1.12 9.36
C SER A 93 -11.11 0.00 8.41
N TYR A 94 -12.05 0.52 7.61
CA TYR A 94 -11.82 1.64 6.71
C TYR A 94 -11.61 2.96 7.48
N GLN A 95 -12.46 3.27 8.46
CA GLN A 95 -12.31 4.46 9.31
C GLN A 95 -10.99 4.42 10.11
N GLN A 96 -10.61 3.24 10.59
CA GLN A 96 -9.32 3.01 11.26
C GLN A 96 -8.14 3.26 10.30
N ALA A 97 -8.22 2.79 9.06
CA ALA A 97 -7.19 3.04 8.03
C ALA A 97 -7.05 4.54 7.72
N GLN A 98 -8.17 5.24 7.51
CA GLN A 98 -8.16 6.68 7.26
C GLN A 98 -7.55 7.46 8.43
N THR A 99 -7.91 7.10 9.67
CA THR A 99 -7.33 7.71 10.87
C THR A 99 -5.83 7.45 10.95
N ALA A 100 -5.38 6.24 10.65
CA ALA A 100 -3.97 5.87 10.61
C ALA A 100 -3.20 6.71 9.57
N LEU A 101 -3.74 6.91 8.37
CA LEU A 101 -3.12 7.78 7.35
C LEU A 101 -3.06 9.24 7.80
N GLN A 102 -4.16 9.79 8.31
CA GLN A 102 -4.24 11.19 8.77
C GLN A 102 -3.25 11.49 9.92
N THR A 103 -2.89 10.48 10.70
CA THR A 103 -1.98 10.61 11.85
C THR A 103 -0.57 10.09 11.57
N HIS A 104 -0.25 9.71 10.33
CA HIS A 104 1.00 9.04 9.92
C HIS A 104 1.35 7.85 10.82
N ASN A 105 0.33 7.10 11.22
CA ASN A 105 0.42 5.98 12.14
C ASN A 105 0.02 4.67 11.45
N ALA A 106 0.58 4.42 10.27
CA ALA A 106 0.27 3.24 9.45
C ALA A 106 0.76 1.92 10.07
N TYR A 107 1.88 1.93 10.80
CA TYR A 107 2.53 0.71 11.32
C TYR A 107 1.60 -0.12 12.21
N PRO A 108 0.93 0.43 13.25
CA PRO A 108 0.07 -0.37 14.11
C PRO A 108 -1.12 -0.99 13.38
N TYR A 109 -1.72 -0.25 12.44
CA TYR A 109 -2.82 -0.75 11.61
C TYR A 109 -2.35 -1.94 10.76
N LEU A 110 -1.29 -1.75 9.98
CA LEU A 110 -0.76 -2.79 9.10
C LEU A 110 -0.28 -4.02 9.90
N LYS A 111 0.24 -3.81 11.12
CA LYS A 111 0.61 -4.90 12.03
C LYS A 111 -0.60 -5.71 12.48
N GLN A 112 -1.69 -5.05 12.87
CA GLN A 112 -2.94 -5.70 13.28
C GLN A 112 -3.50 -6.57 12.14
N HIS A 113 -3.33 -6.14 10.90
CA HIS A 113 -3.82 -6.83 9.71
C HIS A 113 -2.79 -7.76 9.06
N SER A 114 -1.67 -8.04 9.72
CA SER A 114 -0.60 -8.91 9.21
C SER A 114 -0.08 -8.51 7.82
N ALA A 115 -0.09 -7.22 7.53
CA ALA A 115 0.27 -6.62 6.24
C ALA A 115 1.72 -6.10 6.19
N LEU A 116 2.47 -6.16 7.30
CA LEU A 116 3.86 -5.70 7.33
C LEU A 116 4.80 -6.66 6.61
N ILE A 117 5.75 -6.12 5.86
CA ILE A 117 6.88 -6.87 5.29
C ILE A 117 8.08 -6.67 6.21
N GLN A 118 8.58 -7.76 6.80
CA GLN A 118 9.75 -7.74 7.68
C GLN A 118 10.87 -8.57 7.05
N THR A 119 11.84 -7.91 6.43
CA THR A 119 13.01 -8.57 5.84
C THR A 119 14.19 -8.66 6.80
N GLY A 120 14.21 -7.79 7.82
CA GLY A 120 15.44 -7.42 8.53
C GLY A 120 16.38 -6.58 7.65
N PRO A 121 17.50 -6.09 8.20
CA PRO A 121 18.46 -5.29 7.45
C PRO A 121 19.05 -6.12 6.31
N THR A 122 18.94 -5.61 5.08
CA THR A 122 19.38 -6.33 3.88
C THR A 122 20.86 -6.10 3.55
N GLY A 123 21.45 -5.05 4.11
CA GLY A 123 22.84 -4.65 3.84
C GLY A 123 23.05 -3.93 2.51
N THR A 124 21.98 -3.53 1.81
CA THR A 124 22.05 -2.76 0.56
C THR A 124 20.95 -1.70 0.52
N ASN A 125 21.16 -0.57 -0.14
CA ASN A 125 20.12 0.45 -0.34
C ASN A 125 20.14 0.91 -1.81
N VAL A 126 19.10 0.56 -2.55
CA VAL A 126 18.83 1.00 -3.93
C VAL A 126 17.45 1.65 -4.03
N ALA A 127 17.07 2.39 -2.98
CA ALA A 127 15.79 3.08 -2.80
C ALA A 127 14.57 2.16 -2.58
N ASP A 128 13.37 2.60 -2.96
CA ASP A 128 12.12 1.85 -2.78
C ASP A 128 11.72 1.07 -4.02
N LEU A 129 11.03 -0.06 -3.80
CA LEU A 129 10.41 -0.89 -4.82
C LEU A 129 8.92 -1.02 -4.55
N CYS A 130 8.10 -0.70 -5.54
CA CYS A 130 6.65 -0.92 -5.53
C CYS A 130 6.28 -1.93 -6.62
N VAL A 131 5.52 -2.95 -6.23
CA VAL A 131 5.05 -4.04 -7.09
C VAL A 131 3.54 -4.11 -6.99
N ILE A 132 2.85 -4.04 -8.13
CA ILE A 132 1.40 -4.21 -8.23
C ILE A 132 1.10 -5.42 -9.10
N LEU A 133 0.47 -6.43 -8.50
CA LEU A 133 0.00 -7.62 -9.19
C LEU A 133 -1.49 -7.50 -9.47
N ILE A 134 -1.88 -7.75 -10.71
CA ILE A 134 -3.28 -7.78 -11.15
C ILE A 134 -3.55 -9.16 -11.74
N HIS A 135 -4.32 -9.97 -11.02
CA HIS A 135 -4.67 -11.32 -11.41
C HIS A 135 -6.16 -11.42 -11.77
N PRO A 136 -6.54 -12.16 -12.81
CA PRO A 136 -7.94 -12.48 -13.04
C PRO A 136 -8.43 -13.42 -11.93
N LYS A 137 -9.62 -13.15 -11.39
CA LYS A 137 -10.33 -14.07 -10.50
C LYS A 137 -10.98 -15.16 -11.37
N GLU A 138 -10.78 -16.43 -11.04
CA GLU A 138 -11.55 -17.50 -11.69
C GLU A 138 -13.03 -17.28 -11.40
N LYS A 139 -13.89 -17.47 -12.41
CA LYS A 139 -15.35 -17.45 -12.19
C LYS A 139 -15.66 -18.62 -11.26
N SER A 140 -16.21 -18.34 -10.08
CA SER A 140 -16.85 -19.38 -9.28
C SER A 140 -17.98 -19.96 -10.11
N ASN A 141 -17.84 -21.22 -10.56
CA ASN A 141 -18.95 -21.97 -11.12
C ASN A 141 -19.90 -22.30 -9.96
N SER A 142 -20.86 -21.40 -9.73
CA SER A 142 -21.99 -21.60 -8.82
C SER A 142 -23.25 -21.90 -9.63
#